data_AF-A0A9J8DLW1-F1
#
_entry.id   AF-A0A9J8DLW1-F1
#
_cell.length_a   1.000
_cell.length_b   1.000
_cell.length_c   1.000
_cell.angle_alpha   90.00
_cell.angle_beta   90.00
_cell.angle_gamma   90.00
#
_symmetry.space_group_name_H-M   'P 1'
#
loop_
_entity.id
_entity.type
_entity.pdbx_description
1 polymer ?
#
loop_
_entity_poly.entity_id
_entity_poly.type
_entity_poly.pdbx_seq_one_letter_code
_entity_poly.pdbx_strand_id
1 'polypeptide(L)'
;INQKYGFNSCVLTSVQERLKARKHVQSELTKAGKPLGVNLAKNKLSTDAVLDYVEGVRTLGPLADFLVLNVSSPITPGLRDLQGKEELRHFWTRCSGSRLELV
;
A
#
# COMPACT_ATOMS: atom_id res chain seq x y z
N ILE A 1 15.68 0.78 -16.10
CA ILE A 1 14.40 1.32 -16.63
C ILE A 1 14.11 2.60 -15.85
N ASN A 2 14.32 3.77 -16.47
CA ASN A 2 14.07 5.09 -15.87
C ASN A 2 12.56 5.40 -15.90
N GLN A 3 11.86 5.27 -14.78
CA GLN A 3 10.46 5.66 -14.64
C GLN A 3 10.39 7.10 -14.11
N LYS A 4 10.01 8.08 -14.95
CA LYS A 4 9.98 9.53 -14.62
C LYS A 4 8.66 10.02 -13.99
N TYR A 5 7.69 9.14 -13.72
CA TYR A 5 6.38 9.55 -13.20
C TYR A 5 6.31 9.28 -11.70
N GLY A 6 6.52 10.33 -10.89
CA GLY A 6 6.21 10.27 -9.47
C GLY A 6 4.72 10.01 -9.28
N PHE A 7 4.39 8.79 -8.85
CA PHE A 7 3.06 8.29 -8.46
C PHE A 7 1.85 9.06 -9.03
N ASN A 8 1.56 8.84 -10.33
CA ASN A 8 0.28 9.21 -10.95
C ASN A 8 -0.84 8.22 -10.58
N SER A 9 -0.77 7.58 -9.40
CA SER A 9 -1.87 6.76 -8.92
C SER A 9 -3.03 7.68 -8.60
N CYS A 10 -4.18 7.45 -9.25
CA CYS A 10 -5.44 8.03 -8.86
C CYS A 10 -5.61 8.00 -7.34
N VAL A 11 -6.20 9.06 -6.78
CA VAL A 11 -6.47 9.21 -5.34
C VAL A 11 -6.95 7.87 -4.77
N LEU A 12 -6.43 7.48 -3.59
CA LEU A 12 -6.71 6.22 -2.90
C LEU A 12 -8.18 5.75 -3.03
N THR A 13 -9.11 6.71 -2.93
CA THR A 13 -10.55 6.54 -3.13
C THR A 13 -10.93 5.93 -4.48
N SER A 14 -10.37 6.41 -5.59
CA SER A 14 -10.67 5.86 -6.93
C SER A 14 -10.18 4.43 -7.10
N VAL A 15 -9.04 4.07 -6.50
CA VAL A 15 -8.58 2.67 -6.47
C VAL A 15 -9.55 1.83 -5.66
N GLN A 16 -9.95 2.33 -4.49
CA GLN A 16 -10.89 1.65 -3.60
C GLN A 16 -12.22 1.38 -4.31
N GLU A 17 -12.79 2.36 -5.00
CA GLU A 17 -14.03 2.22 -5.76
C GLU A 17 -13.91 1.15 -6.86
N ARG A 18 -12.83 1.16 -7.64
CA ARG A 18 -12.58 0.15 -8.67
C ARG A 18 -12.46 -1.25 -8.09
N LEU A 19 -11.77 -1.39 -6.96
CA LEU A 19 -11.63 -2.68 -6.29
C LEU A 19 -12.95 -3.18 -5.68
N LYS A 20 -13.74 -2.28 -5.07
CA LYS A 20 -15.10 -2.58 -4.59
C LYS A 20 -16.00 -3.06 -5.74
N ALA A 21 -15.98 -2.36 -6.88
CA ALA A 21 -16.82 -2.68 -8.04
C ALA A 21 -16.55 -4.08 -8.61
N ARG A 22 -15.31 -4.60 -8.49
CA ARG A 22 -14.92 -5.93 -8.97
C ARG A 22 -14.73 -6.97 -7.87
N LYS A 23 -15.15 -6.69 -6.62
CA LYS A 23 -14.88 -7.56 -5.46
C LYS A 23 -15.34 -9.00 -5.68
N HIS A 24 -16.53 -9.19 -6.26
CA HIS A 24 -17.07 -10.52 -6.52
C HIS A 24 -16.22 -11.29 -7.55
N VAL A 25 -15.85 -10.63 -8.65
CA VAL A 25 -14.97 -11.21 -9.68
C VAL A 25 -13.61 -11.56 -9.09
N GLN A 26 -13.05 -10.69 -8.25
CA GLN A 26 -11.76 -10.95 -7.61
C GLN A 26 -11.82 -12.14 -6.66
N SER A 27 -12.91 -12.33 -5.89
CA SER A 27 -13.09 -13.51 -5.03
C SER A 27 -12.97 -14.82 -5.83
N GLU A 28 -13.60 -14.91 -6.99
CA GLU A 28 -13.53 -16.12 -7.83
C GLU A 28 -12.14 -16.31 -8.45
N LEU A 29 -11.48 -15.22 -8.84
CA LEU A 29 -10.09 -15.27 -9.30
C LEU A 29 -9.14 -15.76 -8.21
N THR A 30 -9.29 -15.27 -6.97
CA THR A 30 -8.48 -15.69 -5.82
C THR A 30 -8.67 -17.18 -5.55
N LYS A 31 -9.91 -17.69 -5.54
CA LYS A 31 -10.19 -19.13 -5.41
C LYS A 31 -9.57 -19.97 -6.53
N ALA A 32 -9.49 -19.40 -7.74
CA ALA A 32 -8.83 -20.01 -8.89
C ALA A 32 -7.29 -19.82 -8.90
N GLY A 33 -6.68 -19.39 -7.79
CA GLY A 33 -5.23 -19.24 -7.65
C GLY A 33 -4.65 -17.97 -8.29
N LYS A 34 -5.47 -16.93 -8.52
CA LYS A 34 -5.06 -15.64 -9.09
C LYS A 34 -5.25 -14.51 -8.08
N PRO A 35 -4.36 -14.41 -7.07
CA PRO A 35 -4.49 -13.42 -6.00
C PRO A 35 -4.23 -11.98 -6.50
N LEU A 36 -4.90 -11.02 -5.87
CA LEU A 36 -4.70 -9.60 -6.07
C LEU A 36 -3.69 -9.03 -5.07
N GLY A 37 -2.55 -8.60 -5.61
CA GLY A 37 -1.60 -7.75 -4.90
C GLY A 37 -1.89 -6.27 -5.10
N VAL A 38 -1.81 -5.48 -4.02
CA VAL A 38 -1.83 -4.01 -4.09
C VAL A 38 -0.49 -3.46 -3.60
N ASN A 39 0.16 -2.66 -4.44
CA ASN A 39 1.42 -1.99 -4.12
C ASN A 39 1.13 -0.56 -3.63
N LEU A 40 1.44 -0.30 -2.36
CA LEU A 40 1.30 0.98 -1.69
C LEU A 40 2.65 1.70 -1.66
N ALA A 41 2.61 3.02 -1.83
CA ALA A 41 3.76 3.89 -1.65
C ALA A 41 3.35 5.19 -0.98
N LYS A 42 4.31 5.86 -0.32
CA LYS A 42 4.11 7.21 0.24
C LYS A 42 3.66 8.20 -0.84
N ASN A 43 2.78 9.12 -0.45
CA ASN A 43 2.38 10.26 -1.26
C ASN A 43 3.57 11.23 -1.44
N LYS A 44 3.75 11.74 -2.65
CA LYS A 44 4.91 12.56 -3.03
C LYS A 44 5.12 13.78 -2.12
N LEU A 45 4.02 14.40 -1.68
CA LEU A 45 4.02 15.62 -0.87
C LEU A 45 3.83 15.36 0.63
N SER A 46 3.65 14.10 1.05
CA SER A 46 3.39 13.81 2.45
C SER A 46 4.65 13.98 3.30
N THR A 47 4.48 14.61 4.45
CA THR A 47 5.53 14.77 5.46
C THR A 47 5.63 13.54 6.38
N ASP A 48 4.55 12.77 6.53
CA ASP A 48 4.52 11.52 7.31
C ASP A 48 4.25 10.34 6.38
N ALA A 49 5.33 9.64 6.02
CA ALA A 49 5.26 8.44 5.19
C ALA A 49 4.40 7.35 5.85
N VAL A 50 4.52 7.17 7.16
CA VAL A 50 3.90 6.06 7.86
C VAL A 50 2.38 6.21 7.88
N LEU A 51 1.87 7.42 8.03
CA LEU A 51 0.44 7.69 7.94
C LEU A 51 -0.14 7.35 6.56
N ASP A 52 0.59 7.62 5.47
CA ASP A 52 0.15 7.23 4.13
C ASP A 52 0.01 5.71 3.99
N TYR A 53 0.98 4.96 4.51
CA TYR A 53 0.92 3.49 4.48
C TYR A 53 -0.18 2.94 5.38
N VAL A 54 -0.36 3.49 6.58
CA VAL A 54 -1.44 3.12 7.49
C VAL A 54 -2.80 3.32 6.83
N GLU A 55 -3.05 4.47 6.22
CA GLU A 55 -4.32 4.73 5.55
C GLU A 55 -4.51 3.85 4.31
N GLY A 56 -3.43 3.60 3.56
CA GLY A 56 -3.45 2.65 2.43
C GLY A 56 -3.79 1.22 2.88
N VAL A 57 -3.18 0.74 3.97
CA VAL A 57 -3.45 -0.57 4.58
C VAL A 57 -4.89 -0.64 5.06
N ARG A 58 -5.37 0.39 5.76
CA ARG A 58 -6.75 0.45 6.27
C ARG A 58 -7.78 0.42 5.14
N THR A 59 -7.49 1.14 4.06
CA THR A 59 -8.45 1.36 2.96
C THR A 59 -8.48 0.21 1.96
N LEU A 60 -7.31 -0.35 1.62
CA LEU A 60 -7.18 -1.37 0.57
C LEU A 60 -6.90 -2.77 1.11
N GLY A 61 -6.50 -2.91 2.38
CA GLY A 61 -6.27 -4.21 3.03
C GLY A 61 -7.46 -5.17 2.93
N PRO A 62 -8.69 -4.73 3.21
CA PRO A 62 -9.88 -5.60 3.08
C PRO A 62 -10.25 -5.97 1.64
N LEU A 63 -9.56 -5.39 0.63
CA LEU A 63 -9.87 -5.54 -0.79
C LEU A 63 -8.77 -6.28 -1.57
N ALA A 64 -7.65 -6.63 -0.91
CA ALA A 64 -6.50 -7.25 -1.53
C ALA A 64 -6.15 -8.56 -0.81
N ASP A 65 -5.60 -9.52 -1.56
CA ASP A 65 -5.12 -10.77 -0.99
C ASP A 65 -3.76 -10.59 -0.30
N PHE A 66 -2.95 -9.65 -0.81
CA PHE A 66 -1.72 -9.23 -0.16
C PHE A 66 -1.39 -7.76 -0.48
N LEU A 67 -0.66 -7.14 0.43
CA LEU A 67 -0.17 -5.77 0.28
C LEU A 67 1.34 -5.77 0.16
N VAL A 68 1.86 -4.88 -0.70
CA VAL A 68 3.28 -4.57 -0.81
C VAL A 68 3.48 -3.14 -0.34
N LEU A 69 4.27 -2.94 0.71
CA LEU A 69 4.63 -1.60 1.20
C LEU A 69 5.97 -1.20 0.58
N ASN A 70 5.92 -0.41 -0.49
CA ASN A 70 7.12 -0.05 -1.25
C ASN A 70 7.89 1.07 -0.56
N VAL A 71 8.96 0.71 0.15
CA VAL A 71 9.91 1.64 0.80
C VAL A 71 11.23 1.79 0.03
N SER A 72 11.27 1.40 -1.25
CA SER A 72 12.52 1.30 -2.02
C SER A 72 12.64 2.26 -3.21
N SER A 73 11.59 3.05 -3.50
CA SER A 73 11.58 3.98 -4.64
C SER A 73 12.74 5.00 -4.56
N PRO A 74 13.57 5.14 -5.62
CA PRO A 74 14.66 6.12 -5.65
C PRO A 74 14.18 7.57 -5.80
N ILE A 75 12.90 7.78 -6.14
CA ILE A 75 12.36 9.07 -6.59
C ILE A 75 11.64 9.81 -5.44
N THR A 76 11.51 9.17 -4.28
CA THR A 76 10.90 9.76 -3.08
C THR A 76 12.00 10.08 -2.06
N PRO A 77 12.36 11.36 -1.87
CA PRO A 77 13.36 11.75 -0.87
C PRO A 77 13.02 11.22 0.52
N GLY A 78 14.02 10.72 1.24
CA GLY A 78 13.90 10.18 2.60
C GLY A 78 13.19 8.82 2.72
N LEU A 79 12.72 8.22 1.60
CA LEU A 79 11.97 6.96 1.68
C LEU A 79 12.86 5.75 2.00
N ARG A 80 14.11 5.78 1.52
CA ARG A 80 15.09 4.72 1.81
C ARG A 80 15.58 4.75 3.25
N ASP A 81 15.45 5.87 3.94
CA ASP A 81 15.83 5.98 5.35
C ASP A 81 14.92 5.11 6.24
N LEU A 82 13.70 4.78 5.76
CA LEU A 82 12.81 3.81 6.41
C LEU A 82 13.34 2.37 6.38
N GLN A 83 14.41 2.09 5.63
CA GLN A 83 15.02 0.76 5.56
C GLN A 83 15.99 0.48 6.71
N GLY A 84 16.29 1.48 7.55
CA GLY A 84 17.02 1.28 8.80
C GLY A 84 16.29 0.28 9.70
N LYS A 85 17.04 -0.50 10.48
CA LYS A 85 16.48 -1.62 11.26
C LYS A 85 15.41 -1.16 12.26
N GLU A 86 15.66 -0.06 12.95
CA GLU A 86 14.75 0.50 13.96
C GLU A 86 13.53 1.15 13.29
N GLU A 87 13.77 1.89 12.22
CA GLU A 87 12.76 2.59 11.43
C GLU A 87 11.80 1.60 10.80
N LEU A 88 12.32 0.51 10.22
CA LEU A 88 11.53 -0.55 9.62
C LEU A 88 10.71 -1.30 10.67
N ARG A 89 11.26 -1.54 11.87
CA ARG A 89 10.50 -2.14 12.98
C ARG A 89 9.35 -1.23 13.40
N HIS A 90 9.62 0.05 13.62
CA HIS A 90 8.60 1.03 14.00
C HIS A 90 7.52 1.16 12.92
N PHE A 91 7.93 1.25 11.66
CA PHE A 91 7.06 1.26 10.48
C PHE A 91 6.15 0.02 10.43
N TRP A 92 6.75 -1.17 10.58
CA TRP A 92 6.03 -2.43 10.59
C TRP A 92 5.00 -2.48 11.71
N THR A 93 5.38 -2.17 12.95
CA THR A 93 4.48 -2.16 14.11
C THR A 93 3.24 -1.31 13.86
N ARG A 94 3.42 -0.11 13.28
CA ARG A 94 2.30 0.79 12.95
C ARG A 94 1.39 0.18 11.88
N CYS A 95 1.95 -0.32 10.79
CA CYS A 95 1.17 -0.90 9.70
C CYS A 95 0.46 -2.22 10.08
N SER A 96 1.13 -3.08 10.85
CA SER A 96 0.56 -4.34 11.33
C SER A 96 -0.55 -4.11 12.34
N GLY A 97 -0.40 -3.11 13.23
CA GLY A 97 -1.45 -2.72 14.17
C GLY A 97 -2.74 -2.33 13.45
N SER A 98 -2.65 -1.47 12.44
CA SER A 98 -3.81 -1.06 11.63
C SER A 98 -4.45 -2.20 10.84
N ARG A 99 -3.71 -3.26 10.52
CA ARG A 99 -4.28 -4.45 9.89
C ARG A 99 -5.05 -5.31 10.90
N LEU A 100 -4.57 -5.44 12.13
CA LEU A 100 -5.23 -6.22 13.19
C LEU A 100 -6.55 -5.60 13.63
N GLU A 101 -6.70 -4.27 13.55
CA GLU A 101 -7.97 -3.57 13.80
C GLU A 101 -9.06 -3.85 12.77
N LEU A 102 -8.73 -4.51 11.64
CA LEU A 102 -9.66 -4.82 10.56
C LEU A 102 -10.15 -6.28 10.55
N VAL A 103 -9.65 -7.12 11.45
CA VAL A 103 -9.99 -8.56 11.57
C VAL A 103 -10.81 -8.78 12.82
#